data_AF-X0ZUI2-F1
#
_entry.id   AF-X0ZUI2-F1
#
_cell.length_a   1.000
_cell.length_b   1.000
_cell.length_c   1.000
_cell.angle_alpha   90.00
_cell.angle_beta   90.00
_cell.angle_gamma   90.00
#
_symmetry.space_group_name_H-M   'P 1'
#
loop_
_entity.id
_entity.type
_entity.pdbx_description
1 polymer ?
#
loop_
_entity_poly.entity_id
_entity_poly.type
_entity_poly.pdbx_seq_one_letter_code
_entity_poly.pdbx_strand_id
1 'polypeptide(L)' 'DGKRIVIFSGGPAKGREEVIEEIKQIKEGGGFGSIIGRNSFQRPKEEALDFLNEILKIYMEC' A
#
# COMPACT_ATOMS: atom_id res chain seq x y z
N ASP A 1 17.59 -21.66 7.79
CA ASP A 1 17.32 -20.24 8.10
C ASP A 1 16.18 -19.69 7.25
N GLY A 2 14.95 -19.73 7.78
CA GLY A 2 13.79 -19.13 7.10
C GLY A 2 13.60 -17.68 7.51
N LYS A 3 13.68 -16.75 6.57
CA LYS A 3 13.22 -15.36 6.78
C LYS A 3 11.71 -15.32 6.63
N ARG A 4 11.01 -14.77 7.62
CA ARG A 4 9.56 -14.54 7.57
C ARG A 4 9.31 -13.04 7.43
N ILE A 5 8.36 -12.67 6.59
CA ILE A 5 7.91 -11.29 6.44
C ILE A 5 6.42 -11.21 6.75
N VAL A 6 5.98 -10.04 7.19
CA VAL A 6 4.57 -9.74 7.43
C VAL A 6 4.11 -8.75 6.37
N ILE A 7 3.10 -9.12 5.61
CA ILE A 7 2.42 -8.26 4.65
C ILE A 7 0.95 -8.19 5.01
N PHE A 8 0.33 -7.03 4.83
CA PHE A 8 -1.04 -6.78 5.24
C PHE A 8 -1.98 -6.86 4.05
N SER A 9 -3.14 -7.52 4.21
CA SER A 9 -4.17 -7.50 3.19
C SER A 9 -5.00 -6.22 3.35
N GLY A 10 -5.12 -5.44 2.27
CA GLY A 10 -6.00 -4.27 2.27
C GLY A 10 -7.47 -4.65 2.47
N GLY A 11 -8.24 -3.71 3.01
CA GLY A 11 -9.67 -3.84 3.28
C GLY A 11 -10.58 -3.46 2.09
N PRO A 12 -11.82 -3.01 2.36
CA PRO A 12 -12.75 -2.55 1.33
C PRO A 12 -12.18 -1.35 0.52
N ALA A 13 -12.88 -0.98 -0.54
CA ALA A 13 -12.55 0.24 -1.28
C ALA A 13 -12.68 1.46 -0.35
N LYS A 14 -11.66 2.32 -0.36
CA LYS A 14 -11.48 3.46 0.54
C LYS A 14 -11.00 4.68 -0.25
N GLY A 15 -11.05 5.86 0.39
CA GLY A 15 -10.47 7.07 -0.17
C GLY A 15 -8.95 6.93 -0.36
N ARG A 16 -8.37 7.64 -1.34
CA ARG A 16 -6.91 7.60 -1.60
C ARG A 16 -6.11 7.89 -0.33
N GLU A 17 -6.41 9.00 0.33
CA GLU A 17 -5.71 9.48 1.52
C GLU A 17 -5.77 8.47 2.66
N GLU A 18 -6.93 7.85 2.89
CA GLU A 18 -7.12 6.83 3.92
C GLU A 18 -6.21 5.61 3.67
N VAL A 19 -6.09 5.15 2.42
CA VAL A 19 -5.22 4.01 2.10
C VAL A 19 -3.75 4.38 2.21
N ILE A 20 -3.37 5.59 1.80
CA ILE A 20 -1.99 6.08 1.94
C ILE A 20 -1.59 6.18 3.42
N GLU A 21 -2.48 6.69 4.27
CA GLU A 21 -2.25 6.78 5.72
C GLU A 21 -2.12 5.39 6.36
N GLU A 22 -3.00 4.45 6.00
CA GLU A 22 -2.91 3.06 6.47
C GLU A 22 -1.56 2.41 6.09
N ILE A 23 -1.07 2.66 4.86
CA ILE A 23 0.22 2.14 4.39
C ILE A 23 1.40 2.76 5.16
N LYS A 24 1.35 4.07 5.46
CA LYS A 24 2.37 4.72 6.30
C LYS A 24 2.42 4.09 7.68
N GLN A 25 1.26 3.89 8.30
CA GLN A 25 1.15 3.25 9.61
C GLN A 25 1.67 1.80 9.58
N ILE A 26 1.38 1.04 8.52
CA ILE A 26 1.92 -0.31 8.33
C ILE A 26 3.45 -0.29 8.25
N LYS A 27 4.04 0.64 7.48
CA LYS A 27 5.49 0.81 7.38
C LYS A 27 6.09 1.18 8.74
N GLU A 28 5.54 2.18 9.41
CA GLU A 28 5.97 2.62 10.75
C GLU A 28 5.89 1.49 11.78
N GLY A 29 4.89 0.61 11.66
CA GLY A 29 4.75 -0.59 12.48
C GLY A 29 5.68 -1.75 12.12
N GLY A 30 6.59 -1.59 11.16
CA GLY A 30 7.54 -2.64 10.75
C GLY A 30 6.96 -3.68 9.77
N GLY A 31 5.82 -3.40 9.14
CA GLY A 31 5.25 -4.21 8.07
C GLY A 31 6.08 -4.11 6.79
N PHE A 32 6.20 -5.23 6.06
CA PHE A 32 7.04 -5.33 4.86
C PHE A 32 6.31 -4.93 3.58
N GLY A 33 5.00 -4.71 3.62
CA GLY A 33 4.20 -4.38 2.45
C GLY A 33 2.70 -4.59 2.64
N SER A 34 1.96 -4.26 1.58
CA SER A 34 0.50 -4.36 1.52
C SER A 34 0.04 -5.05 0.23
N ILE A 35 -0.96 -5.92 0.32
CA ILE A 35 -1.66 -6.54 -0.81
C ILE A 35 -2.84 -5.65 -1.17
N ILE A 36 -2.85 -5.09 -2.39
CA ILE A 36 -3.85 -4.13 -2.84
C ILE A 36 -4.44 -4.58 -4.19
N GLY A 37 -5.77 -4.72 -4.22
CA GLY A 37 -6.54 -5.03 -5.44
C GLY A 37 -7.54 -3.93 -5.76
N ARG A 38 -8.69 -3.93 -5.07
CA ARG A 38 -9.82 -3.02 -5.35
C ARG A 38 -9.41 -1.54 -5.34
N ASN A 39 -8.59 -1.14 -4.37
CA ASN A 39 -8.09 0.24 -4.24
C ASN A 39 -7.14 0.67 -5.38
N SER A 40 -6.68 -0.23 -6.24
CA SER A 40 -5.94 0.09 -7.46
C SER A 40 -6.80 -0.04 -8.71
N PHE A 41 -7.46 -1.19 -8.89
CA PHE A 41 -8.10 -1.52 -10.17
C PHE A 41 -9.48 -0.90 -10.39
N GLN A 42 -10.08 -0.28 -9.37
CA GLN A 42 -11.34 0.46 -9.50
C GLN A 42 -11.14 1.96 -9.77
N ARG A 43 -9.88 2.43 -9.85
CA ARG A 43 -9.53 3.79 -10.24
C ARG A 43 -9.30 3.89 -11.75
N PRO A 44 -9.44 5.07 -12.37
CA PRO A 44 -8.89 5.33 -13.69
C PRO A 44 -7.41 4.94 -13.76
N LYS A 45 -6.95 4.44 -14.91
CA LYS A 45 -5.59 3.88 -15.08
C LYS A 45 -4.48 4.85 -14.62
N GLU A 46 -4.57 6.11 -15.03
CA GLU A 46 -3.57 7.13 -14.67
C GLU A 46 -3.53 7.35 -13.16
N GLU A 47 -4.70 7.52 -12.54
CA GLU A 47 -4.83 7.66 -11.09
C GLU A 47 -4.32 6.42 -10.32
N ALA A 48 -4.57 5.21 -10.85
CA ALA A 48 -4.08 3.96 -10.29
C ALA A 48 -2.56 3.88 -10.33
N LEU A 49 -1.92 4.32 -11.42
CA LEU A 49 -0.46 4.34 -11.55
C LEU A 49 0.15 5.37 -10.59
N ASP A 50 -0.41 6.57 -10.51
CA ASP A 50 0.04 7.60 -9.57
C ASP A 50 -0.14 7.17 -8.12
N PHE A 51 -1.23 6.46 -7.82
CA PHE A 51 -1.48 5.86 -6.51
C PHE A 51 -0.42 4.81 -6.16
N LEU A 52 -0.16 3.86 -7.05
CA LEU A 52 0.85 2.82 -6.84
C LEU A 52 2.26 3.41 -6.72
N ASN A 53 2.59 4.44 -7.49
CA ASN A 53 3.87 5.16 -7.41
C ASN A 53 4.07 5.82 -6.04
N GLU A 54 3.01 6.41 -5.47
CA GLU A 54 3.07 7.00 -4.12
C GLU A 54 3.32 5.92 -3.05
N ILE A 55 2.63 4.77 -3.14
CA ILE A 55 2.85 3.62 -2.24
C ILE A 55 4.28 3.11 -2.32
N LEU A 56 4.82 2.98 -3.55
CA LEU A 56 6.19 2.54 -3.76
C LEU A 56 7.18 3.49 -3.08
N LYS A 57 7.00 4.81 -3.22
CA LYS A 57 7.85 5.81 -2.56
C LYS A 57 7.86 5.63 -1.05
N ILE A 58 6.69 5.40 -0.44
CA ILE A 58 6.59 5.14 1.00
C ILE A 58 7.52 3.98 1.40
N TYR A 59 7.52 2.85 0.71
CA TYR A 59 8.38 1.72 1.07
C TYR A 59 9.85 1.86 0.64
N MET A 60 10.15 2.66 -0.39
CA MET A 60 11.52 2.83 -0.91
C MET A 60 12.33 3.90 -0.18
N GLU A 61 11.69 4.87 0.47
CA GLU A 61 12.37 5.87 1.29
C GLU A 61 13.00 5.19 2.52
N CYS A 62 14.34 5.02 2.47
CA CYS A 62 15.20 4.56 3.57
C CYS A 62 15.61 5.75 4.45
#